data_AF-A0AAE0NUL2-F1
#
_entry.id   AF-A0AAE0NUL2-F1
#
_cell.length_a   1.000
_cell.length_b   1.000
_cell.length_c   1.000
_cell.angle_alpha   90.00
_cell.angle_beta   90.00
_cell.angle_gamma   90.00
#
_symmetry.space_group_name_H-M   'P 1'
#
loop_
_entity.id
_entity.type
_entity.pdbx_description
1 polymer ?
#
loop_
_entity_poly.entity_id
_entity_poly.type
_entity_poly.pdbx_seq_one_letter_code
_entity_poly.pdbx_strand_id
1 'polypeptide(L)'
;MSAASSHVVFLTLPATCTGDLWHHAAASILHEAHKSQERSSGYTLVTILGIETKDDPGGVRRAPAVHDFLRHIRVLCLVARMSNSHDNSEQESHSLSNMMLAVGAEQYLPLLQAQGGFDTLFTELWPTLDTIPTTTKSPRMRPTIDSIANYGRPLHYYLSTTIAMQHLSLKLTKHERATRVTNLAAALGFANTPEDDLLLEKQTSTKIHELTSLIAKKRLSAGPEFASAKIVLINWRGPSTYPGHATLPSHLSQIEAHARAHNMLTLNVAAGVPGSEIGDMDFDLFDARADSTAIRDKRFTCRFWHTVRQDLGGEDVFGLIGGRSGSVDVAAFVGMNCFEWDEPVFDIAAAAADGDDGEMKLLPQLSRAYLEEQVPQYLRLLNQCSVLSVGLLERNSYDAKSGVFMRLEIKELDRWLSGETEVYPACPETDSERQFLASNISQLEEPSLGIVATNLRSIWKS
;
A
#
# COMPACT_ATOMS: atom_id res chain seq x y z
N MET A 1 24.42 -31.52 12.08
CA MET A 1 23.31 -30.69 11.59
C MET A 1 23.90 -29.34 11.25
N SER A 2 24.02 -28.98 9.97
CA SER A 2 24.47 -27.63 9.60
C SER A 2 23.39 -26.65 10.05
N ALA A 3 23.78 -25.59 10.76
CA ALA A 3 22.88 -24.48 11.02
C ALA A 3 22.37 -24.00 9.65
N ALA A 4 21.07 -24.13 9.39
CA ALA A 4 20.47 -23.47 8.24
C ALA A 4 20.79 -21.98 8.43
N SER A 5 21.54 -21.38 7.51
CA SER A 5 21.77 -19.95 7.51
C SER A 5 20.40 -19.30 7.35
N SER A 6 19.85 -18.76 8.44
CA SER A 6 18.62 -17.99 8.33
C SER A 6 18.95 -16.75 7.52
N HIS A 7 18.46 -16.68 6.29
CA HIS A 7 18.61 -15.50 5.46
C HIS A 7 17.85 -14.33 6.13
N VAL A 8 18.33 -13.11 5.95
CA VAL A 8 17.68 -11.92 6.51
C VAL A 8 17.32 -11.03 5.34
N VAL A 9 16.05 -10.67 5.26
CA VAL A 9 15.55 -9.78 4.21
C VAL A 9 15.28 -8.44 4.86
N PHE A 10 16.06 -7.45 4.46
CA PHE A 10 15.87 -6.08 4.89
C PHE A 10 14.93 -5.36 3.93
N LEU A 11 13.86 -4.79 4.49
CA LEU A 11 12.85 -4.03 3.75
C LEU A 11 12.92 -2.58 4.22
N THR A 12 13.42 -1.70 3.36
CA THR A 12 13.55 -0.29 3.68
C THR A 12 12.23 0.43 3.43
N LEU A 13 11.76 1.18 4.42
CA LEU A 13 10.59 2.05 4.31
C LEU A 13 11.00 3.49 4.65
N PRO A 14 10.67 4.49 3.82
CA PRO A 14 10.79 5.88 4.23
C PRO A 14 9.81 6.17 5.36
N ALA A 15 10.27 6.85 6.42
CA ALA A 15 9.47 7.14 7.61
C ALA A 15 8.21 7.99 7.34
N THR A 16 8.12 8.62 6.18
CA THR A 16 6.98 9.45 5.76
C THR A 16 5.85 8.69 5.06
N CYS A 17 6.11 7.50 4.51
CA CYS A 17 5.13 6.79 3.69
C CYS A 17 4.10 6.03 4.53
N THR A 18 2.83 6.14 4.14
CA THR A 18 1.70 5.52 4.84
C THR A 18 1.17 4.27 4.16
N GLY A 19 1.22 4.18 2.82
CA GLY A 19 0.74 3.01 2.07
C GLY A 19 1.65 1.79 2.23
N ASP A 20 2.94 1.93 1.90
CA ASP A 20 3.92 0.82 1.96
C ASP A 20 4.09 0.24 3.38
N LEU A 21 3.84 1.05 4.41
CA LEU A 21 3.78 0.61 5.80
C LEU A 21 2.79 -0.54 6.00
N TRP A 22 1.59 -0.45 5.40
CA TRP A 22 0.54 -1.47 5.57
C TRP A 22 0.91 -2.77 4.90
N HIS A 23 1.46 -2.70 3.69
CA HIS A 23 1.97 -3.87 2.97
C HIS A 23 3.09 -4.56 3.73
N HIS A 24 4.01 -3.77 4.30
CA HIS A 24 5.11 -4.30 5.09
C HIS A 24 4.63 -4.93 6.40
N ALA A 25 3.74 -4.26 7.13
CA ALA A 25 3.14 -4.81 8.34
C ALA A 25 2.41 -6.13 8.04
N ALA A 26 1.62 -6.18 6.95
CA ALA A 26 0.94 -7.39 6.51
C ALA A 26 1.91 -8.51 6.14
N ALA A 27 2.96 -8.20 5.37
CA ALA A 27 4.01 -9.16 5.02
C ALA A 27 4.66 -9.77 6.25
N SER A 28 5.08 -8.94 7.21
CA SER A 28 5.75 -9.36 8.43
C SER A 28 4.85 -10.21 9.33
N ILE A 29 3.61 -9.79 9.56
CA ILE A 29 2.64 -10.54 10.38
C ILE A 29 2.33 -11.90 9.74
N LEU A 30 1.98 -11.90 8.45
CA LEU A 30 1.62 -13.13 7.74
C LEU A 30 2.82 -14.08 7.65
N HIS A 31 4.01 -13.55 7.32
CA HIS A 31 5.23 -14.36 7.22
C HIS A 31 5.56 -15.03 8.54
N GLU A 32 5.60 -14.30 9.64
CA GLU A 32 5.94 -14.87 10.96
C GLU A 32 4.87 -15.86 11.45
N ALA A 33 3.59 -15.59 11.20
CA ALA A 33 2.51 -16.53 11.51
C ALA A 33 2.70 -17.88 10.77
N HIS A 34 3.10 -17.85 9.50
CA HIS A 34 3.29 -19.07 8.70
C HIS A 34 4.64 -19.74 8.91
N LYS A 35 5.71 -18.98 9.16
CA LYS A 35 7.05 -19.51 9.50
C LYS A 35 7.01 -20.42 10.73
N SER A 36 6.11 -20.14 11.67
CA SER A 36 5.88 -21.00 12.84
C SER A 36 5.21 -22.35 12.51
N GLN A 37 4.46 -22.42 11.41
CA GLN A 37 3.66 -23.57 10.99
C GLN A 37 4.36 -24.41 9.91
N GLU A 38 5.00 -23.74 8.95
CA GLU A 38 5.70 -24.33 7.82
C GLU A 38 7.20 -24.14 8.04
N ARG A 39 7.92 -25.21 8.42
CA ARG A 39 9.38 -25.23 8.71
C ARG A 39 10.28 -24.84 7.51
N SER A 40 9.75 -24.19 6.48
CA SER A 40 10.30 -24.11 5.13
C SER A 40 10.62 -22.70 4.62
N SER A 41 10.27 -21.61 5.31
CA SER A 41 10.72 -20.27 4.92
C SER A 41 11.92 -19.85 5.76
N GLY A 42 13.12 -20.11 5.25
CA GLY A 42 14.39 -19.92 5.95
C GLY A 42 14.86 -18.48 6.10
N TYR A 43 13.95 -17.48 6.05
CA TYR A 43 14.33 -16.07 6.21
C TYR A 43 13.53 -15.31 7.27
N THR A 44 14.16 -14.26 7.80
CA THR A 44 13.58 -13.30 8.74
C THR A 44 13.41 -11.95 8.05
N LEU A 45 12.24 -11.34 8.20
CA LEU A 45 11.96 -9.99 7.71
C LEU A 45 12.40 -8.95 8.74
N VAL A 46 13.14 -7.94 8.30
CA VAL A 46 13.55 -6.79 9.13
C VAL A 46 13.22 -5.50 8.40
N THR A 47 12.40 -4.65 9.02
CA THR A 47 12.13 -3.30 8.52
C THR A 47 13.32 -2.40 8.78
N ILE A 48 13.70 -1.56 7.83
CA ILE A 48 14.58 -0.42 8.05
C ILE A 48 13.79 0.86 7.80
N LEU A 49 13.48 1.62 8.85
CA LEU A 49 12.85 2.93 8.78
C LEU A 49 13.91 3.99 8.47
N GLY A 50 13.97 4.44 7.23
CA GLY A 50 14.88 5.49 6.79
C GLY A 50 14.36 6.89 7.15
N ILE A 51 15.20 7.71 7.80
CA ILE A 51 14.92 9.11 8.14
C ILE A 51 15.84 10.04 7.34
N GLU A 52 15.31 10.77 6.36
CA GLU A 52 16.05 11.79 5.61
C GLU A 52 16.12 13.09 6.41
N THR A 53 17.32 13.61 6.66
CA THR A 53 17.49 14.72 7.63
C THR A 53 17.74 16.10 7.05
N LYS A 54 18.04 16.21 5.76
CA LYS A 54 18.32 17.51 5.11
C LYS A 54 17.06 18.14 4.53
N ASP A 55 16.15 17.33 3.97
CA ASP A 55 15.00 17.83 3.18
C ASP A 55 13.63 17.27 3.63
N ASP A 56 13.59 16.36 4.62
CA ASP A 56 12.35 15.75 5.12
C ASP A 56 12.14 15.94 6.64
N PRO A 57 11.82 17.16 7.10
CA PRO A 57 11.43 17.41 8.49
C PRO A 57 10.17 16.64 8.90
N GLY A 58 9.37 16.15 7.95
CA GLY A 58 8.22 15.28 8.18
C GLY A 58 8.63 13.87 8.61
N GLY A 59 9.64 13.29 7.97
CA GLY A 59 10.18 11.97 8.27
C GLY A 59 10.79 11.87 9.66
N VAL A 60 11.55 12.89 10.08
CA VAL A 60 12.07 12.99 11.45
C VAL A 60 10.95 13.00 12.49
N ARG A 61 9.84 13.71 12.22
CA ARG A 61 8.69 13.78 13.14
C ARG A 61 7.84 12.52 13.14
N ARG A 62 7.70 11.84 12.00
CA ARG A 62 6.82 10.67 11.84
C ARG A 62 7.49 9.34 12.18
N ALA A 63 8.81 9.23 12.09
CA ALA A 63 9.53 8.00 12.34
C ALA A 63 9.27 7.37 13.72
N PRO A 64 9.25 8.14 14.84
CA PRO A 64 8.91 7.56 16.14
C PRO A 64 7.52 6.92 16.16
N ALA A 65 6.52 7.57 15.56
CA ALA A 65 5.16 7.05 15.52
C ALA A 65 5.02 5.79 14.65
N VAL A 66 5.74 5.73 13.52
CA VAL A 66 5.77 4.53 12.67
C VAL A 66 6.50 3.40 13.38
N HIS A 67 7.62 3.69 14.03
CA HIS A 67 8.36 2.73 14.85
C HIS A 67 7.49 2.19 16.00
N ASP A 68 6.82 3.07 16.75
CA ASP A 68 5.97 2.69 17.88
C ASP A 68 4.81 1.82 17.42
N PHE A 69 4.21 2.14 16.27
CA PHE A 69 3.21 1.29 15.64
C PHE A 69 3.77 -0.10 15.30
N LEU A 70 4.89 -0.17 14.56
CA LEU A 70 5.50 -1.46 14.17
C LEU A 70 5.90 -2.30 15.38
N ARG A 71 6.45 -1.66 16.43
CA ARG A 71 6.78 -2.32 17.70
C ARG A 71 5.53 -2.88 18.37
N HIS A 72 4.45 -2.10 18.39
CA HIS A 72 3.17 -2.51 18.99
C HIS A 72 2.59 -3.76 18.31
N ILE A 73 2.68 -3.85 16.99
CA ILE A 73 2.27 -5.02 16.21
C ILE A 73 3.37 -6.10 16.08
N ARG A 74 4.45 -5.99 16.87
CA ARG A 74 5.58 -6.94 16.93
C ARG A 74 6.29 -7.19 15.60
N VAL A 75 6.35 -6.17 14.74
CA VAL A 75 7.14 -6.18 13.51
C VAL A 75 8.57 -5.74 13.82
N LEU A 76 9.55 -6.56 13.42
CA LEU A 76 10.96 -6.25 13.58
C LEU A 76 11.31 -5.01 12.76
N CYS A 77 11.78 -3.96 13.43
CA CYS A 77 12.18 -2.72 12.77
C CYS A 77 13.46 -2.13 13.37
N LEU A 78 14.24 -1.48 12.51
CA LEU A 78 15.40 -0.67 12.84
C LEU A 78 15.16 0.74 12.34
N VAL A 79 15.54 1.76 13.11
CA VAL A 79 15.49 3.15 12.65
C VAL A 79 16.87 3.57 12.19
N ALA A 80 16.99 4.05 10.96
CA ALA A 80 18.25 4.47 10.36
C ALA A 80 18.17 5.95 9.95
N ARG A 81 19.09 6.77 10.49
CA ARG A 81 19.23 8.18 10.10
C ARG A 81 20.06 8.27 8.81
N MET A 82 19.54 8.97 7.81
CA MET A 82 20.20 9.22 6.54
C MET A 82 20.81 10.63 6.54
N SER A 83 22.14 10.71 6.52
CA SER A 83 22.89 11.95 6.33
C SER A 83 23.35 12.06 4.88
N ASN A 84 22.65 12.89 4.08
CA ASN A 84 23.11 13.24 2.75
C ASN A 84 24.37 14.12 2.89
N SER A 85 25.55 13.53 2.70
CA SER A 85 26.82 14.27 2.65
C SER A 85 27.22 14.71 1.22
N HIS A 86 26.34 14.58 0.23
CA HIS A 86 26.63 14.98 -1.16
C HIS A 86 25.53 15.88 -1.77
N ASP A 87 25.96 17.04 -2.26
CA ASP A 87 25.16 18.17 -2.78
C ASP A 87 24.67 17.99 -4.25
N ASN A 88 24.56 16.77 -4.78
CA ASN A 88 24.20 16.57 -6.18
C ASN A 88 22.83 15.89 -6.36
N SER A 89 21.89 16.65 -6.92
CA SER A 89 20.45 16.40 -7.07
C SER A 89 20.04 15.40 -8.17
N GLU A 90 20.90 14.46 -8.55
CA GLU A 90 20.56 13.46 -9.60
C GLU A 90 20.84 11.99 -9.17
N GLN A 91 21.18 11.75 -7.90
CA GLN A 91 21.52 10.41 -7.39
C GLN A 91 20.65 9.94 -6.20
N GLU A 92 19.46 10.51 -6.02
CA GLU A 92 18.61 10.26 -4.84
C GLU A 92 18.07 8.81 -4.76
N SER A 93 17.73 8.20 -5.89
CA SER A 93 17.30 6.79 -5.95
C SER A 93 18.42 5.78 -5.66
N HIS A 94 19.69 6.15 -5.91
CA HIS A 94 20.83 5.22 -5.79
C HIS A 94 21.40 5.14 -4.37
N SER A 95 20.99 6.06 -3.49
CA SER A 95 21.45 6.15 -2.10
C SER A 95 20.95 4.99 -1.23
N LEU A 96 19.70 4.53 -1.43
CA LEU A 96 19.08 3.47 -0.62
C LEU A 96 19.74 2.08 -0.80
N SER A 97 20.02 1.65 -2.04
CA SER A 97 20.70 0.36 -2.27
C SER A 97 22.16 0.37 -1.81
N ASN A 98 22.84 1.52 -1.88
CA ASN A 98 24.18 1.70 -1.31
C ASN A 98 24.17 1.66 0.24
N MET A 99 23.03 1.91 0.88
CA MET A 99 22.84 1.94 2.33
C MET A 99 22.84 0.56 2.96
N MET A 100 22.29 -0.46 2.28
CA MET A 100 22.33 -1.85 2.76
C MET A 100 23.77 -2.36 2.93
N LEU A 101 24.68 -1.90 2.07
CA LEU A 101 26.12 -2.19 2.16
C LEU A 101 26.84 -1.32 3.20
N ALA A 102 26.37 -0.09 3.45
CA ALA A 102 27.03 0.87 4.34
C ALA A 102 26.71 0.68 5.83
N VAL A 103 25.51 0.22 6.20
CA VAL A 103 25.09 0.09 7.60
C VAL A 103 25.62 -1.21 8.25
N GLY A 104 26.11 -2.17 7.45
CA GLY A 104 26.61 -3.44 7.98
C GLY A 104 25.58 -4.14 8.86
N ALA A 105 24.29 -4.11 8.50
CA ALA A 105 23.20 -4.59 9.35
C ALA A 105 23.40 -6.04 9.85
N GLU A 106 24.12 -6.86 9.08
CA GLU A 106 24.57 -8.22 9.44
C GLU A 106 25.38 -8.27 10.75
N GLN A 107 26.14 -7.22 11.08
CA GLN A 107 26.94 -7.15 12.31
C GLN A 107 26.09 -7.01 13.57
N TYR A 108 24.84 -6.57 13.43
CA TYR A 108 23.87 -6.48 14.53
C TYR A 108 23.03 -7.74 14.68
N LEU A 109 23.10 -8.68 13.73
CA LEU A 109 22.33 -9.92 13.73
C LEU A 109 22.63 -10.82 14.96
N PRO A 110 23.89 -10.97 15.41
CA PRO A 110 24.18 -11.72 16.64
C PRO A 110 23.63 -11.04 17.90
N LEU A 111 23.60 -9.70 17.94
CA LEU A 111 23.01 -8.90 19.03
C LEU A 111 21.48 -9.08 19.08
N LEU A 112 20.84 -9.02 17.91
CA LEU A 112 19.42 -9.30 17.71
C LEU A 112 19.03 -10.72 18.16
N GLN A 113 19.88 -11.71 17.88
CA GLN A 113 19.65 -13.11 18.25
C GLN A 113 19.95 -13.42 19.74
N ALA A 114 20.87 -12.70 20.37
CA ALA A 114 21.33 -12.98 21.74
C ALA A 114 20.41 -12.44 22.86
N GLN A 115 19.56 -11.44 22.58
CA GLN A 115 18.75 -10.78 23.61
C GLN A 115 17.43 -11.49 23.98
N GLY A 116 17.13 -12.68 23.43
CA GLY A 116 16.04 -13.54 23.94
C GLY A 116 14.62 -12.95 23.84
N GLY A 117 14.44 -11.85 23.09
CA GLY A 117 13.18 -11.15 22.88
C GLY A 117 13.44 -9.82 22.19
N PHE A 118 12.77 -9.58 21.06
CA PHE A 118 13.00 -8.44 20.16
C PHE A 118 12.30 -7.14 20.60
N ASP A 119 11.88 -7.04 21.87
CA ASP A 119 11.02 -5.96 22.38
C ASP A 119 11.76 -4.62 22.64
N THR A 120 13.08 -4.58 22.49
CA THR A 120 13.91 -3.47 23.02
C THR A 120 15.08 -3.00 22.16
N LEU A 121 15.16 -3.33 20.86
CA LEU A 121 16.19 -2.71 19.99
C LEU A 121 15.75 -1.35 19.43
N PHE A 122 15.43 -0.44 20.36
CA PHE A 122 15.73 0.98 20.17
C PHE A 122 17.24 1.12 20.38
N THR A 123 18.05 0.76 19.38
CA THR A 123 19.39 1.33 19.38
C THR A 123 19.19 2.75 18.94
N GLU A 124 19.10 3.62 19.94
CA GLU A 124 19.18 5.04 19.80
C GLU A 124 20.54 5.36 19.13
N LEU A 125 20.62 5.24 17.81
CA LEU A 125 21.63 5.91 17.00
C LEU A 125 21.24 7.40 16.90
N TRP A 126 20.95 8.02 18.05
CA TRP A 126 21.35 9.39 18.31
C TRP A 126 22.73 9.32 18.94
N PRO A 127 23.83 9.23 18.16
CA PRO A 127 24.99 9.95 18.63
C PRO A 127 24.52 11.40 18.76
N THR A 128 24.78 12.01 19.91
CA THR A 128 24.96 13.46 19.98
C THR A 128 25.67 13.88 18.70
N LEU A 129 25.15 14.92 18.04
CA LEU A 129 25.48 15.37 16.68
C LEU A 129 26.99 15.49 16.34
N ASP A 130 27.88 15.31 17.32
CA ASP A 130 29.32 15.44 17.25
C ASP A 130 30.11 14.11 17.30
N THR A 131 29.47 12.93 17.44
CA THR A 131 30.20 11.66 17.68
C THR A 131 29.87 10.48 16.77
N ILE A 132 29.31 10.72 15.58
CA ILE A 132 29.47 9.71 14.50
C ILE A 132 30.96 9.68 14.17
N PRO A 133 31.68 8.56 14.32
CA PRO A 133 33.03 8.45 13.80
C PRO A 133 32.91 8.71 12.30
N THR A 134 33.48 9.80 11.82
CA THR A 134 33.80 9.94 10.41
C THR A 134 34.60 8.70 10.08
N THR A 135 33.97 7.75 9.37
CA THR A 135 34.61 6.49 9.04
C THR A 135 35.94 6.82 8.42
N THR A 136 37.00 6.43 9.12
CA THR A 136 38.36 6.43 8.63
C THR A 136 38.34 5.87 7.23
N LYS A 137 39.04 6.55 6.31
CA LYS A 137 39.15 6.22 4.89
C LYS A 137 39.51 4.74 4.73
N SER A 138 38.50 3.87 4.67
CA SER A 138 38.65 2.48 4.28
C SER A 138 39.01 2.47 2.81
N PRO A 139 39.94 1.62 2.36
CA PRO A 139 40.35 1.58 0.97
C PRO A 139 39.12 1.30 0.11
N ARG A 140 38.86 2.22 -0.81
CA ARG A 140 37.76 2.25 -1.76
C ARG A 140 37.64 0.91 -2.49
N MET A 141 36.80 0.00 -2.02
CA MET A 141 36.04 -0.87 -2.92
C MET A 141 34.84 -0.04 -3.37
N ARG A 142 35.01 0.67 -4.49
CA ARG A 142 33.87 1.14 -5.27
C ARG A 142 33.33 -0.10 -5.98
N PRO A 143 32.09 -0.55 -5.69
CA PRO A 143 31.42 -1.45 -6.60
C PRO A 143 31.33 -0.72 -7.95
N THR A 144 31.72 -1.36 -9.03
CA THR A 144 31.59 -0.79 -10.37
C THR A 144 30.09 -0.65 -10.71
N ILE A 145 29.75 0.31 -11.57
CA ILE A 145 28.37 0.55 -12.02
C ILE A 145 27.74 -0.74 -12.60
N ASP A 146 28.54 -1.64 -13.16
CA ASP A 146 28.09 -2.95 -13.68
C ASP A 146 27.65 -3.95 -12.59
N SER A 147 28.11 -3.80 -11.33
CA SER A 147 27.63 -4.64 -10.21
C SER A 147 26.34 -4.12 -9.58
N ILE A 148 26.02 -2.82 -9.76
CA ILE A 148 24.81 -2.17 -9.25
C ILE A 148 23.66 -2.26 -10.27
N ALA A 149 23.97 -2.33 -11.56
CA ALA A 149 23.00 -2.61 -12.62
C ALA A 149 22.35 -4.00 -12.49
N ASN A 150 22.96 -4.94 -11.77
CA ASN A 150 22.49 -6.31 -11.59
C ASN A 150 21.71 -6.59 -10.30
N TYR A 151 21.61 -5.63 -9.37
CA TYR A 151 20.92 -5.85 -8.08
C TYR A 151 19.99 -4.69 -7.69
N GLY A 152 18.71 -4.87 -8.04
CA GLY A 152 17.55 -4.49 -7.21
C GLY A 152 17.18 -3.01 -7.12
N ARG A 153 16.42 -2.49 -8.10
CA ARG A 153 15.93 -1.10 -8.09
C ARG A 153 14.39 -0.89 -8.06
N PRO A 154 13.55 -1.90 -8.31
CA PRO A 154 12.13 -1.85 -7.91
C PRO A 154 11.72 -2.89 -6.85
N LEU A 155 12.54 -3.93 -6.65
CA LEU A 155 12.16 -5.13 -5.90
C LEU A 155 11.70 -4.81 -4.46
N HIS A 156 12.46 -3.98 -3.73
CA HIS A 156 12.22 -3.72 -2.30
C HIS A 156 10.88 -3.03 -1.99
N TYR A 157 10.40 -2.13 -2.84
CA TYR A 157 9.13 -1.41 -2.61
C TYR A 157 7.92 -2.34 -2.72
N TYR A 158 7.99 -3.33 -3.60
CA TYR A 158 6.88 -4.24 -3.87
C TYR A 158 7.03 -5.61 -3.20
N LEU A 159 8.22 -5.94 -2.69
CA LEU A 159 8.50 -7.22 -2.07
C LEU A 159 7.55 -7.49 -0.89
N SER A 160 7.23 -6.46 -0.11
CA SER A 160 6.23 -6.55 0.97
C SER A 160 4.87 -6.99 0.43
N THR A 161 4.37 -6.37 -0.63
CA THR A 161 3.12 -6.79 -1.28
C THR A 161 3.22 -8.22 -1.79
N THR A 162 4.31 -8.59 -2.47
CA THR A 162 4.52 -9.96 -2.97
C THR A 162 4.47 -10.99 -1.86
N ILE A 163 5.20 -10.76 -0.76
CA ILE A 163 5.24 -11.67 0.39
C ILE A 163 3.85 -11.79 1.01
N ALA A 164 3.18 -10.66 1.29
CA ALA A 164 1.84 -10.67 1.85
C ALA A 164 0.86 -11.47 0.97
N MET A 165 0.88 -11.23 -0.34
CA MET A 165 -0.01 -11.90 -1.30
C MET A 165 0.34 -13.37 -1.54
N GLN A 166 1.60 -13.77 -1.39
CA GLN A 166 1.98 -15.18 -1.37
C GLN A 166 1.30 -15.93 -0.21
N HIS A 167 1.20 -15.30 0.97
CA HIS A 167 0.46 -15.87 2.10
C HIS A 167 -1.06 -15.71 1.99
N LEU A 168 -1.57 -14.86 1.10
CA LEU A 168 -3.00 -14.72 0.83
C LEU A 168 -3.39 -15.31 -0.53
N SER A 169 -2.59 -16.25 -1.03
CA SER A 169 -2.67 -16.76 -2.39
C SER A 169 -4.08 -17.17 -2.85
N LEU A 170 -4.41 -16.89 -4.11
CA LEU A 170 -5.62 -17.38 -4.79
C LEU A 170 -5.72 -18.91 -4.84
N LYS A 171 -4.60 -19.63 -4.64
CA LYS A 171 -4.59 -21.10 -4.53
C LYS A 171 -5.23 -21.62 -3.25
N LEU A 172 -5.34 -20.79 -2.22
CA LEU A 172 -6.06 -21.12 -1.00
C LEU A 172 -7.57 -21.16 -1.28
N THR A 173 -8.32 -21.83 -0.42
CA THR A 173 -9.77 -21.70 -0.43
C THR A 173 -10.20 -20.31 0.05
N LYS A 174 -11.40 -19.86 -0.34
CA LYS A 174 -11.97 -18.58 0.14
C LYS A 174 -12.04 -18.52 1.67
N HIS A 175 -12.32 -19.65 2.33
CA HIS A 175 -12.36 -19.74 3.78
C HIS A 175 -10.98 -19.54 4.41
N GLU A 176 -9.95 -20.24 3.91
CA GLU A 176 -8.58 -20.08 4.42
C GLU A 176 -8.07 -18.65 4.25
N ARG A 177 -8.33 -18.03 3.09
CA ARG A 177 -8.01 -16.60 2.88
C ARG A 177 -8.71 -15.72 3.90
N ALA A 178 -10.02 -15.89 4.08
CA ALA A 178 -10.78 -15.11 5.04
C ALA A 178 -10.24 -15.26 6.47
N THR A 179 -9.90 -16.48 6.90
CA THR A 179 -9.27 -16.71 8.21
C THR A 179 -7.94 -15.99 8.35
N ARG A 180 -7.08 -16.04 7.33
CA ARG A 180 -5.79 -15.32 7.35
C ARG A 180 -5.98 -13.81 7.43
N VAL A 181 -6.95 -13.26 6.70
CA VAL A 181 -7.31 -11.83 6.77
C VAL A 181 -7.86 -11.46 8.15
N THR A 182 -8.71 -12.29 8.76
CA THR A 182 -9.19 -12.05 10.13
C THR A 182 -8.06 -12.02 11.15
N ASN A 183 -7.12 -12.97 11.05
CA ASN A 183 -5.95 -13.00 11.93
C ASN A 183 -5.03 -11.79 11.72
N LEU A 184 -4.82 -11.40 10.46
CA LEU A 184 -4.07 -10.18 10.12
C LEU A 184 -4.75 -8.94 10.71
N ALA A 185 -6.06 -8.80 10.58
CA ALA A 185 -6.82 -7.68 11.11
C ALA A 185 -6.68 -7.56 12.63
N ALA A 186 -6.76 -8.69 13.34
CA ALA A 186 -6.55 -8.74 14.79
C ALA A 186 -5.14 -8.26 15.18
N ALA A 187 -4.11 -8.70 14.45
CA ALA A 187 -2.73 -8.31 14.70
C ALA A 187 -2.45 -6.82 14.38
N LEU A 188 -3.08 -6.27 13.32
CA LEU A 188 -2.91 -4.86 12.92
C LEU A 188 -3.60 -3.87 13.86
N GLY A 189 -4.74 -4.25 14.46
CA GLY A 189 -5.63 -3.31 15.16
C GLY A 189 -5.77 -3.49 16.67
N PHE A 190 -5.38 -4.63 17.26
CA PHE A 190 -5.81 -5.02 18.62
C PHE A 190 -4.70 -5.60 19.52
N ALA A 191 -3.47 -5.11 19.41
CA ALA A 191 -2.35 -5.66 20.19
C ALA A 191 -2.27 -5.14 21.65
N ASN A 192 -3.01 -5.78 22.57
CA ASN A 192 -2.63 -6.09 23.96
C ASN A 192 -2.19 -4.99 24.98
N THR A 193 -2.43 -3.69 24.81
CA THR A 193 -2.17 -2.71 25.90
C THR A 193 -3.45 -2.02 26.40
N PRO A 194 -3.92 -2.32 27.63
CA PRO A 194 -5.26 -1.93 28.11
C PRO A 194 -5.57 -0.42 28.16
N GLU A 195 -4.58 0.44 28.39
CA GLU A 195 -4.84 1.88 28.64
C GLU A 195 -4.96 2.71 27.36
N ASP A 196 -4.06 2.49 26.38
CA ASP A 196 -4.14 3.09 25.04
C ASP A 196 -5.39 2.60 24.28
N ASP A 197 -5.79 1.36 24.54
CA ASP A 197 -6.95 0.74 23.90
C ASP A 197 -8.25 1.48 24.22
N LEU A 198 -8.42 2.03 25.43
CA LEU A 198 -9.65 2.74 25.81
C LEU A 198 -9.84 4.06 25.06
N LEU A 199 -8.76 4.82 24.85
CA LEU A 199 -8.84 6.08 24.09
C LEU A 199 -9.16 5.80 22.62
N LEU A 200 -8.44 4.85 22.01
CA LEU A 200 -8.67 4.42 20.64
C LEU A 200 -10.06 3.82 20.45
N GLU A 201 -10.54 3.05 21.42
CA GLU A 201 -11.90 2.50 21.43
C GLU A 201 -12.95 3.60 21.46
N LYS A 202 -12.78 4.59 22.34
CA LYS A 202 -13.70 5.73 22.45
C LYS A 202 -13.72 6.56 21.17
N GLN A 203 -12.55 6.84 20.59
CA GLN A 203 -12.43 7.54 19.31
C GLN A 203 -13.11 6.75 18.18
N THR A 204 -12.83 5.45 18.10
CA THR A 204 -13.43 4.56 17.09
C THR A 204 -14.94 4.54 17.23
N SER A 205 -15.45 4.30 18.44
CA SER A 205 -16.89 4.25 18.73
C SER A 205 -17.60 5.55 18.38
N THR A 206 -16.97 6.69 18.67
CA THR A 206 -17.50 8.02 18.33
C THR A 206 -17.63 8.18 16.82
N LYS A 207 -16.59 7.80 16.06
CA LYS A 207 -16.57 7.89 14.60
C LYS A 207 -17.50 6.90 13.91
N ILE A 208 -17.66 5.70 14.48
CA ILE A 208 -18.65 4.72 14.00
C ILE A 208 -20.07 5.27 14.21
N HIS A 209 -20.37 5.84 15.37
CA HIS A 209 -21.69 6.44 15.62
C HIS A 209 -22.00 7.62 14.69
N GLU A 210 -21.00 8.46 14.42
CA GLU A 210 -21.09 9.55 13.44
C GLU A 210 -21.40 8.99 12.04
N LEU A 211 -20.65 7.97 11.59
CA LEU A 211 -20.89 7.30 10.31
C LEU A 211 -22.30 6.69 10.25
N THR A 212 -22.73 5.90 11.24
CA THR A 212 -24.08 5.31 11.28
C THR A 212 -25.18 6.37 11.19
N SER A 213 -24.99 7.51 11.87
CA SER A 213 -25.94 8.64 11.80
C SER A 213 -26.00 9.25 10.40
N LEU A 214 -24.86 9.38 9.73
CA LEU A 214 -24.79 9.86 8.34
C LEU A 214 -25.45 8.88 7.36
N ILE A 215 -25.24 7.57 7.54
CA ILE A 215 -25.89 6.51 6.75
C ILE A 215 -27.42 6.63 6.86
N ALA A 216 -27.94 6.73 8.08
CA ALA A 216 -29.37 6.89 8.32
C ALA A 216 -29.92 8.16 7.66
N LYS A 217 -29.21 9.29 7.81
CA LYS A 217 -29.57 10.57 7.17
C LYS A 217 -29.57 10.46 5.64
N LYS A 218 -28.55 9.83 5.05
CA LYS A 218 -28.41 9.66 3.59
C LYS A 218 -29.59 8.86 3.03
N ARG A 219 -29.95 7.74 3.66
CA ARG A 219 -31.13 6.93 3.29
C ARG A 219 -32.43 7.73 3.35
N LEU A 220 -32.66 8.45 4.46
CA LEU A 220 -33.84 9.31 4.61
C LEU A 220 -33.92 10.38 3.51
N SER A 221 -32.79 11.00 3.15
CA SER A 221 -32.73 12.03 2.12
C SER A 221 -32.93 11.50 0.69
N ALA A 222 -32.59 10.22 0.45
CA ALA A 222 -32.65 9.62 -0.87
C ALA A 222 -34.06 9.16 -1.27
N GLY A 223 -34.97 8.97 -0.31
CA GLY A 223 -36.35 8.53 -0.54
C GLY A 223 -36.65 7.17 0.10
N PRO A 224 -37.94 6.83 0.29
CA PRO A 224 -38.36 5.58 0.95
C PRO A 224 -37.88 4.31 0.22
N GLU A 225 -37.67 4.38 -1.09
CA GLU A 225 -37.15 3.27 -1.90
C GLU A 225 -35.70 2.90 -1.55
N PHE A 226 -34.94 3.83 -0.95
CA PHE A 226 -33.55 3.60 -0.50
C PHE A 226 -33.43 3.35 1.00
N ALA A 227 -34.54 3.08 1.71
CA ALA A 227 -34.53 2.89 3.17
C ALA A 227 -33.62 1.74 3.64
N SER A 228 -33.42 0.72 2.81
CA SER A 228 -32.51 -0.42 3.05
C SER A 228 -31.27 -0.42 2.14
N ALA A 229 -31.03 0.67 1.42
CA ALA A 229 -29.89 0.76 0.50
C ALA A 229 -28.57 0.63 1.26
N LYS A 230 -27.65 -0.18 0.74
CA LYS A 230 -26.29 -0.27 1.27
C LYS A 230 -25.49 0.96 0.87
N ILE A 231 -24.46 1.28 1.65
CA ILE A 231 -23.58 2.41 1.40
C ILE A 231 -22.26 1.95 0.81
N VAL A 232 -21.86 2.58 -0.29
CA VAL A 232 -20.52 2.54 -0.87
C VAL A 232 -19.74 3.73 -0.33
N LEU A 233 -18.68 3.47 0.41
CA LEU A 233 -17.80 4.53 0.92
C LEU A 233 -16.80 4.89 -0.18
N ILE A 234 -16.71 6.15 -0.57
CA ILE A 234 -15.76 6.62 -1.58
C ILE A 234 -14.58 7.28 -0.86
N ASN A 235 -13.40 6.68 -0.92
CA ASN A 235 -12.16 7.26 -0.41
C ASN A 235 -11.79 8.50 -1.23
N TRP A 236 -12.11 9.67 -0.69
CA TRP A 236 -11.79 10.96 -1.28
C TRP A 236 -10.29 11.25 -1.17
N ARG A 237 -9.69 11.60 -2.30
CA ARG A 237 -8.30 12.00 -2.39
C ARG A 237 -8.17 13.21 -3.32
N GLY A 238 -7.69 14.33 -2.79
CA GLY A 238 -7.41 15.52 -3.57
C GLY A 238 -6.28 15.30 -4.60
N PRO A 239 -6.19 16.16 -5.63
CA PRO A 239 -5.21 16.04 -6.70
C PRO A 239 -3.77 16.37 -6.26
N SER A 240 -3.59 16.89 -5.04
CA SER A 240 -2.33 17.46 -4.55
C SER A 240 -1.21 16.44 -4.30
N THR A 241 -1.52 15.13 -4.17
CA THR A 241 -0.49 14.11 -3.87
C THR A 241 -0.02 13.35 -5.10
N TYR A 242 -0.95 12.84 -5.92
CA TYR A 242 -0.68 12.13 -7.18
C TYR A 242 -1.93 12.27 -8.05
N PRO A 243 -1.89 13.06 -9.16
CA PRO A 243 -3.07 13.34 -9.97
C PRO A 243 -3.78 12.08 -10.50
N GLY A 244 -3.01 11.04 -10.85
CA GLY A 244 -3.53 9.76 -11.34
C GLY A 244 -4.39 8.96 -10.36
N HIS A 245 -4.22 9.17 -9.05
CA HIS A 245 -5.00 8.49 -8.01
C HIS A 245 -6.05 9.39 -7.37
N ALA A 246 -6.26 10.59 -7.93
CA ALA A 246 -7.20 11.56 -7.39
C ALA A 246 -8.65 11.12 -7.63
N THR A 247 -9.51 11.47 -6.68
CA THR A 247 -10.95 11.31 -6.83
C THR A 247 -11.49 12.57 -7.51
N LEU A 248 -11.82 12.46 -8.80
CA LEU A 248 -12.35 13.57 -9.59
C LEU A 248 -13.89 13.63 -9.47
N PRO A 249 -14.51 14.82 -9.62
CA PRO A 249 -15.97 14.94 -9.67
C PRO A 249 -16.63 14.06 -10.75
N SER A 250 -15.94 13.83 -11.88
CA SER A 250 -16.40 12.91 -12.92
C SER A 250 -16.40 11.45 -12.44
N HIS A 251 -15.42 11.02 -11.65
CA HIS A 251 -15.37 9.69 -11.04
C HIS A 251 -16.51 9.53 -10.03
N LEU A 252 -16.73 10.53 -9.16
CA LEU A 252 -17.84 10.52 -8.21
C LEU A 252 -19.18 10.35 -8.93
N SER A 253 -19.44 11.15 -9.95
CA SER A 253 -20.70 11.10 -10.71
C SER A 253 -20.94 9.72 -11.33
N GLN A 254 -19.89 9.07 -11.83
CA GLN A 254 -19.97 7.70 -12.37
C GLN A 254 -20.26 6.69 -11.26
N ILE A 255 -19.48 6.69 -10.18
CA ILE A 255 -19.67 5.76 -9.06
C ILE A 255 -21.08 5.91 -8.47
N GLU A 256 -21.56 7.13 -8.29
CA GLU A 256 -22.91 7.41 -7.79
C GLU A 256 -24.01 6.90 -8.69
N ALA A 257 -23.90 7.13 -10.01
CA ALA A 257 -24.88 6.65 -10.98
C ALA A 257 -24.94 5.12 -10.99
N HIS A 258 -23.78 4.46 -11.00
CA HIS A 258 -23.70 3.00 -10.99
C HIS A 258 -24.16 2.40 -9.66
N ALA A 259 -23.73 2.95 -8.52
CA ALA A 259 -24.19 2.49 -7.20
C ALA A 259 -25.72 2.58 -7.07
N ARG A 260 -26.32 3.69 -7.54
CA ARG A 260 -27.79 3.85 -7.53
C ARG A 260 -28.49 2.82 -8.41
N ALA A 261 -27.94 2.46 -9.56
CA ALA A 261 -28.48 1.40 -10.42
C ALA A 261 -28.51 0.03 -9.71
N HIS A 262 -27.62 -0.18 -8.74
CA HIS A 262 -27.55 -1.36 -7.87
C HIS A 262 -28.30 -1.19 -6.54
N ASN A 263 -29.18 -0.20 -6.42
CA ASN A 263 -29.91 0.13 -5.18
C ASN A 263 -28.97 0.41 -3.98
N MET A 264 -27.85 1.07 -4.25
CA MET A 264 -26.88 1.53 -3.24
C MET A 264 -26.78 3.06 -3.27
N LEU A 265 -26.30 3.63 -2.16
CA LEU A 265 -25.97 5.04 -2.02
C LEU A 265 -24.49 5.20 -1.74
N THR A 266 -23.97 6.42 -1.90
CA THR A 266 -22.55 6.73 -1.69
C THR A 266 -22.35 7.69 -0.52
N LEU A 267 -21.20 7.59 0.15
CA LEU A 267 -20.69 8.60 1.07
C LEU A 267 -19.22 8.87 0.78
N ASN A 268 -18.86 10.15 0.64
CA ASN A 268 -17.47 10.56 0.46
C ASN A 268 -16.75 10.59 1.81
N VAL A 269 -15.75 9.72 1.97
CA VAL A 269 -14.96 9.56 3.18
C VAL A 269 -13.53 10.01 2.96
N ALA A 270 -12.98 10.75 3.91
CA ALA A 270 -11.60 11.21 3.86
C ALA A 270 -10.80 10.78 5.09
N ALA A 271 -9.48 10.83 4.93
CA ALA A 271 -8.52 10.56 6.00
C ALA A 271 -7.69 11.81 6.26
N GLY A 272 -8.30 12.78 6.93
CA GLY A 272 -7.72 14.02 7.44
C GLY A 272 -7.17 14.89 6.33
N VAL A 273 -8.10 15.43 5.57
CA VAL A 273 -7.86 16.33 4.46
C VAL A 273 -7.75 17.76 5.02
N PRO A 274 -6.79 18.60 4.55
CA PRO A 274 -6.67 19.97 5.03
C PRO A 274 -7.98 20.75 4.84
N GLY A 275 -8.25 21.70 5.73
CA GLY A 275 -9.48 22.51 5.73
C GLY A 275 -9.88 23.11 4.38
N SER A 276 -8.88 23.39 3.52
CA SER A 276 -9.04 23.93 2.17
C SER A 276 -9.57 22.95 1.12
N GLU A 277 -9.57 21.65 1.39
CA GLU A 277 -9.98 20.57 0.49
C GLU A 277 -11.27 19.87 0.97
N ILE A 278 -11.97 20.44 1.97
CA ILE A 278 -13.16 19.86 2.64
C ILE A 278 -14.43 19.83 1.77
N GLY A 279 -14.48 20.60 0.67
CA GLY A 279 -15.72 21.00 0.00
C GLY A 279 -16.75 19.91 -0.34
N ASP A 280 -16.29 18.67 -0.61
CA ASP A 280 -17.14 17.59 -1.13
C ASP A 280 -17.16 16.32 -0.25
N MET A 281 -16.72 16.39 1.01
CA MET A 281 -16.62 15.22 1.90
C MET A 281 -17.84 15.11 2.83
N ASP A 282 -18.40 13.90 2.94
CA ASP A 282 -19.50 13.61 3.89
C ASP A 282 -18.98 13.29 5.30
N PHE A 283 -17.78 12.69 5.38
CA PHE A 283 -17.19 12.18 6.61
C PHE A 283 -15.66 12.23 6.58
N ASP A 284 -15.04 12.59 7.70
CA ASP A 284 -13.60 12.49 7.89
C ASP A 284 -13.29 11.56 9.07
N LEU A 285 -12.42 10.57 8.83
CA LEU A 285 -11.90 9.65 9.85
C LEU A 285 -11.27 10.41 11.01
N PHE A 286 -10.61 11.53 10.70
CA PHE A 286 -9.95 12.37 11.68
C PHE A 286 -10.71 13.68 11.84
N ASP A 287 -10.77 14.23 13.04
CA ASP A 287 -11.41 15.52 13.23
C ASP A 287 -10.65 16.58 12.43
N ALA A 288 -11.37 17.31 11.58
CA ALA A 288 -10.88 18.31 10.60
C ALA A 288 -10.01 19.45 11.18
N ARG A 289 -9.77 19.45 12.49
CA ARG A 289 -8.95 20.42 13.24
C ARG A 289 -7.55 19.92 13.60
N ALA A 290 -7.22 18.66 13.29
CA ALA A 290 -5.86 18.19 13.46
C ALA A 290 -4.99 18.83 12.38
N ASP A 291 -4.13 19.76 12.80
CA ASP A 291 -3.07 20.35 11.98
C ASP A 291 -2.42 19.25 11.10
N SER A 292 -2.06 19.58 9.87
CA SER A 292 -1.39 18.64 8.93
C SER A 292 -0.08 18.03 9.49
N THR A 293 0.39 18.59 10.61
CA THR A 293 1.54 18.16 11.40
C THR A 293 1.21 17.17 12.53
N ALA A 294 -0.07 16.97 12.86
CA ALA A 294 -0.50 16.07 13.92
C ALA A 294 -0.16 14.62 13.55
N ILE A 295 0.66 14.00 14.39
CA ILE A 295 1.01 12.58 14.28
C ILE A 295 -0.28 11.79 14.53
N ARG A 296 -0.77 11.12 13.49
CA ARG A 296 -1.98 10.28 13.58
C ARG A 296 -1.58 8.88 14.00
N ASP A 297 -2.27 8.39 15.02
CA ASP A 297 -2.11 7.00 15.45
C ASP A 297 -2.57 6.05 14.34
N LYS A 298 -1.64 5.23 13.85
CA LYS A 298 -1.89 4.25 12.79
C LYS A 298 -2.83 3.13 13.23
N ARG A 299 -2.84 2.82 14.53
CA ARG A 299 -3.74 1.81 15.14
C ARG A 299 -5.20 2.23 14.97
N PHE A 300 -5.49 3.53 15.06
CA PHE A 300 -6.84 4.05 14.89
C PHE A 300 -7.42 3.74 13.51
N THR A 301 -6.66 3.93 12.42
CA THR A 301 -7.14 3.63 11.07
C THR A 301 -7.45 2.15 10.89
N CYS A 302 -6.58 1.25 11.37
CA CYS A 302 -6.83 -0.19 11.35
C CYS A 302 -8.10 -0.55 12.13
N ARG A 303 -8.21 -0.05 13.36
CA ARG A 303 -9.33 -0.32 14.25
C ARG A 303 -10.65 0.20 13.67
N PHE A 304 -10.67 1.41 13.14
CA PHE A 304 -11.84 1.99 12.49
C PHE A 304 -12.35 1.12 11.35
N TRP A 305 -11.50 0.78 10.37
CA TRP A 305 -11.93 -0.04 9.23
C TRP A 305 -12.33 -1.46 9.65
N HIS A 306 -11.66 -2.03 10.65
CA HIS A 306 -12.06 -3.32 11.20
C HIS A 306 -13.44 -3.24 11.86
N THR A 307 -13.72 -2.21 12.65
CA THR A 307 -15.03 -2.01 13.27
C THR A 307 -16.12 -1.74 12.23
N VAL A 308 -15.85 -0.95 11.17
CA VAL A 308 -16.78 -0.82 10.04
C VAL A 308 -17.08 -2.19 9.42
N ARG A 309 -16.06 -3.03 9.22
CA ARG A 309 -16.25 -4.38 8.67
C ARG A 309 -17.09 -5.27 9.57
N GLN A 310 -16.86 -5.25 10.89
CA GLN A 310 -17.58 -6.10 11.84
C GLN A 310 -19.01 -5.64 12.07
N ASP A 311 -19.19 -4.34 12.32
CA ASP A 311 -20.44 -3.80 12.83
C ASP A 311 -21.39 -3.35 11.72
N LEU A 312 -20.85 -2.91 10.57
CA LEU A 312 -21.64 -2.33 9.48
C LEU A 312 -21.51 -3.12 8.17
N GLY A 313 -20.47 -3.96 8.04
CA GLY A 313 -20.11 -4.63 6.79
C GLY A 313 -21.16 -5.66 6.34
N GLY A 314 -21.60 -5.54 5.09
CA GLY A 314 -22.56 -6.46 4.47
C GLY A 314 -24.03 -6.12 4.76
N GLU A 315 -24.32 -5.43 5.86
CA GLU A 315 -25.67 -4.95 6.22
C GLU A 315 -25.87 -3.49 5.78
N ASP A 316 -25.08 -2.57 6.34
CA ASP A 316 -25.20 -1.14 6.09
C ASP A 316 -24.17 -0.62 5.08
N VAL A 317 -22.95 -1.15 5.13
CA VAL A 317 -21.84 -0.76 4.27
C VAL A 317 -21.53 -1.90 3.32
N PHE A 318 -21.60 -1.63 2.02
CA PHE A 318 -21.24 -2.57 0.97
C PHE A 318 -19.72 -2.74 0.84
N GLY A 319 -18.98 -1.62 0.86
CA GLY A 319 -17.54 -1.63 0.65
C GLY A 319 -16.93 -0.22 0.56
N LEU A 320 -15.62 -0.18 0.36
CA LEU A 320 -14.81 1.03 0.17
C LEU A 320 -14.27 1.05 -1.26
N ILE A 321 -14.37 2.18 -1.94
CA ILE A 321 -13.88 2.37 -3.31
C ILE A 321 -12.98 3.61 -3.40
N GLY A 322 -11.86 3.52 -4.10
CA GLY A 322 -10.92 4.64 -4.21
C GLY A 322 -9.84 4.44 -5.27
N GLY A 323 -9.16 5.51 -5.65
CA GLY A 323 -7.88 5.40 -6.37
C GLY A 323 -6.79 4.88 -5.45
N ARG A 324 -5.66 4.42 -6.02
CA ARG A 324 -4.55 3.82 -5.28
C ARG A 324 -4.17 4.59 -4.02
N SER A 325 -4.36 3.97 -2.85
CA SER A 325 -4.26 4.66 -1.56
C SER A 325 -4.01 3.70 -0.41
N GLY A 326 -3.09 4.08 0.49
CA GLY A 326 -2.83 3.34 1.72
C GLY A 326 -4.06 3.16 2.61
N SER A 327 -5.05 4.06 2.53
CA SER A 327 -6.31 3.91 3.28
C SER A 327 -7.19 2.78 2.72
N VAL A 328 -7.11 2.51 1.42
CA VAL A 328 -7.83 1.41 0.76
C VAL A 328 -7.08 0.10 1.03
N ASP A 329 -5.75 0.11 0.91
CA ASP A 329 -4.90 -1.04 1.27
C ASP A 329 -5.18 -1.56 2.68
N VAL A 330 -5.14 -0.67 3.69
CA VAL A 330 -5.36 -1.08 5.09
C VAL A 330 -6.79 -1.56 5.33
N ALA A 331 -7.79 -0.96 4.68
CA ALA A 331 -9.17 -1.42 4.76
C ALA A 331 -9.29 -2.86 4.21
N ALA A 332 -8.66 -3.14 3.07
CA ALA A 332 -8.61 -4.48 2.47
C ALA A 332 -7.91 -5.49 3.40
N PHE A 333 -6.76 -5.11 3.99
CA PHE A 333 -6.02 -5.96 4.92
C PHE A 333 -6.78 -6.27 6.22
N VAL A 334 -7.74 -5.43 6.62
CA VAL A 334 -8.64 -5.72 7.75
C VAL A 334 -9.97 -6.36 7.34
N GLY A 335 -10.12 -6.71 6.07
CA GLY A 335 -11.22 -7.52 5.53
C GLY A 335 -12.43 -6.75 5.03
N MET A 336 -12.32 -5.43 4.83
CA MET A 336 -13.33 -4.66 4.11
C MET A 336 -13.40 -5.11 2.65
N ASN A 337 -14.61 -5.18 2.09
CA ASN A 337 -14.79 -5.33 0.65
C ASN A 337 -14.32 -4.04 -0.03
N CYS A 338 -13.17 -4.10 -0.72
CA CYS A 338 -12.53 -2.93 -1.32
C CYS A 338 -12.49 -3.04 -2.84
N PHE A 339 -12.62 -1.89 -3.50
CA PHE A 339 -12.36 -1.72 -4.93
C PHE A 339 -11.35 -0.60 -5.12
N GLU A 340 -10.25 -0.91 -5.78
CA GLU A 340 -9.20 0.06 -6.08
C GLU A 340 -9.08 0.24 -7.58
N TRP A 341 -9.02 1.49 -8.05
CA TRP A 341 -8.74 1.80 -9.45
C TRP A 341 -7.37 2.42 -9.62
N ASP A 342 -6.80 2.22 -10.82
CA ASP A 342 -5.53 2.80 -11.21
C ASP A 342 -5.49 3.06 -12.73
N GLU A 343 -4.43 3.71 -13.18
CA GLU A 343 -4.21 4.03 -14.58
C GLU A 343 -3.93 2.77 -15.41
N PRO A 344 -4.37 2.71 -16.68
CA PRO A 344 -4.06 1.59 -17.56
C PRO A 344 -2.57 1.60 -17.93
N VAL A 345 -1.98 0.40 -18.08
CA VAL A 345 -0.62 0.25 -18.61
C VAL A 345 -0.58 0.44 -20.12
N PHE A 346 0.46 1.11 -20.59
CA PHE A 346 0.72 1.35 -22.01
C PHE A 346 1.88 0.50 -22.52
N ASP A 347 1.68 -0.20 -23.65
CA ASP A 347 2.77 -0.88 -24.36
C ASP A 347 3.54 0.13 -25.21
N ILE A 348 4.73 0.50 -24.73
CA ILE A 348 5.63 1.46 -25.37
C ILE A 348 6.12 0.95 -26.74
N ALA A 349 6.26 -0.37 -26.91
CA ALA A 349 6.79 -0.98 -28.13
C ALA A 349 5.72 -1.08 -29.22
N ALA A 350 4.49 -1.46 -28.87
CA ALA A 350 3.36 -1.46 -29.80
C ALA A 350 3.01 -0.03 -30.26
N ALA A 351 3.05 0.93 -29.33
CA ALA A 351 2.88 2.36 -29.56
C ALA A 351 3.86 2.98 -30.58
N ALA A 352 5.09 2.46 -30.62
CA ALA A 352 6.14 2.95 -31.51
C ALA A 352 6.15 2.27 -32.88
N ALA A 353 5.44 1.13 -33.02
CA ALA A 353 5.38 0.34 -34.24
C ALA A 353 4.22 0.73 -35.18
N ASP A 354 3.10 1.21 -34.64
CA ASP A 354 1.95 1.69 -35.43
C ASP A 354 2.04 3.19 -35.71
N GLY A 355 2.89 3.52 -36.67
CA GLY A 355 3.09 4.88 -37.16
C GLY A 355 2.20 5.24 -38.35
N ASP A 356 0.87 5.11 -38.25
CA ASP A 356 -0.06 5.90 -39.11
C ASP A 356 -1.56 5.80 -38.76
N ASP A 357 -2.00 4.78 -38.02
CA ASP A 357 -3.44 4.51 -37.88
C ASP A 357 -4.03 5.06 -36.57
N GLY A 358 -3.97 6.38 -36.41
CA GLY A 358 -5.00 7.17 -35.69
C GLY A 358 -5.22 7.00 -34.18
N GLU A 359 -4.75 5.97 -33.49
CA GLU A 359 -5.36 5.61 -32.19
C GLU A 359 -4.65 6.00 -30.89
N MET A 360 -3.39 6.47 -30.85
CA MET A 360 -2.89 7.05 -29.59
C MET A 360 -2.00 8.29 -29.76
N LYS A 361 -2.64 9.47 -29.81
CA LYS A 361 -2.00 10.79 -29.57
C LYS A 361 -1.42 10.96 -28.16
N LEU A 362 -1.58 9.96 -27.30
CA LEU A 362 -1.28 9.96 -25.87
C LEU A 362 0.21 9.76 -25.56
N LEU A 363 0.84 8.78 -26.21
CA LEU A 363 2.20 8.33 -25.90
C LEU A 363 3.28 9.39 -26.12
N PRO A 364 3.21 10.26 -27.15
CA PRO A 364 4.16 11.37 -27.29
C PRO A 364 4.12 12.38 -26.13
N GLN A 365 3.07 12.36 -25.30
CA GLN A 365 2.86 13.29 -24.19
C GLN A 365 3.29 12.70 -22.84
N LEU A 366 3.47 11.39 -22.75
CA LEU A 366 3.91 10.69 -21.55
C LEU A 366 5.43 10.49 -21.59
N SER A 367 6.10 10.80 -20.49
CA SER A 367 7.56 10.60 -20.42
C SER A 367 7.88 9.11 -20.37
N ARG A 368 8.99 8.70 -20.99
CA ARG A 368 9.46 7.31 -20.89
C ARG A 368 9.67 6.86 -19.45
N ALA A 369 10.16 7.76 -18.59
CA ALA A 369 10.33 7.48 -17.17
C ALA A 369 9.00 7.18 -16.45
N TYR A 370 7.95 7.95 -16.74
CA TYR A 370 6.61 7.68 -16.20
C TYR A 370 6.09 6.31 -16.64
N LEU A 371 6.27 5.94 -17.91
CA LEU A 371 5.84 4.64 -18.43
C LEU A 371 6.62 3.47 -17.80
N GLU A 372 7.93 3.64 -17.57
CA GLU A 372 8.76 2.63 -16.91
C GLU A 372 8.40 2.45 -15.42
N GLU A 373 7.97 3.50 -14.73
CA GLU A 373 7.52 3.46 -13.32
C GLU A 373 6.10 2.91 -13.14
N GLN A 374 5.24 3.04 -14.15
CA GLN A 374 3.84 2.63 -14.08
C GLN A 374 3.69 1.10 -13.99
N VAL A 375 4.55 0.36 -14.70
CA VAL A 375 4.41 -1.10 -14.86
C VAL A 375 4.54 -1.85 -13.53
N PRO A 376 5.57 -1.61 -12.71
CA PRO A 376 5.66 -2.27 -11.41
C PRO A 376 4.50 -1.92 -10.47
N GLN A 377 3.96 -0.71 -10.54
CA GLN A 377 2.80 -0.30 -9.74
C GLN A 377 1.51 -1.02 -10.15
N TYR A 378 1.28 -1.14 -11.46
CA TYR A 378 0.17 -1.92 -11.98
C TYR A 378 0.26 -3.39 -11.59
N LEU A 379 1.45 -4.00 -11.72
CA LEU A 379 1.67 -5.38 -11.29
C LEU A 379 1.46 -5.55 -9.78
N ARG A 380 1.92 -4.59 -8.96
CA ARG A 380 1.66 -4.57 -7.52
C ARG A 380 0.16 -4.61 -7.25
N LEU A 381 -0.62 -3.74 -7.89
CA LEU A 381 -2.08 -3.67 -7.74
C LEU A 381 -2.76 -4.99 -8.10
N LEU A 382 -2.47 -5.53 -9.28
CA LEU A 382 -3.04 -6.81 -9.72
C LEU A 382 -2.70 -7.97 -8.78
N ASN A 383 -1.53 -7.93 -8.13
CA ASN A 383 -1.14 -8.97 -7.19
C ASN A 383 -2.06 -8.99 -5.94
N GLN A 384 -2.75 -7.89 -5.65
CA GLN A 384 -3.63 -7.73 -4.48
C GLN A 384 -5.04 -8.30 -4.64
N CYS A 385 -5.37 -8.87 -5.80
CA CYS A 385 -6.68 -9.46 -6.12
C CYS A 385 -7.24 -10.47 -5.11
N SER A 386 -6.41 -11.00 -4.21
CA SER A 386 -6.86 -11.88 -3.12
C SER A 386 -7.56 -11.16 -1.96
N VAL A 387 -7.39 -9.84 -1.84
CA VAL A 387 -7.96 -9.03 -0.74
C VAL A 387 -8.73 -7.81 -1.20
N LEU A 388 -8.52 -7.35 -2.44
CA LEU A 388 -9.25 -6.23 -3.01
C LEU A 388 -9.62 -6.51 -4.47
N SER A 389 -10.70 -5.89 -4.92
CA SER A 389 -11.08 -5.85 -6.33
C SER A 389 -10.35 -4.71 -7.03
N VAL A 390 -10.00 -4.91 -8.29
CA VAL A 390 -9.23 -3.96 -9.11
C VAL A 390 -10.04 -3.53 -10.32
N GLY A 391 -10.06 -2.23 -10.58
CA GLY A 391 -10.52 -1.63 -11.83
C GLY A 391 -9.44 -0.78 -12.49
N LEU A 392 -9.72 -0.33 -13.71
CA LEU A 392 -8.86 0.58 -14.46
C LEU A 392 -9.58 1.89 -14.79
N LEU A 393 -8.80 2.93 -15.03
CA LEU A 393 -9.30 4.14 -15.69
C LEU A 393 -9.40 3.90 -17.20
N GLU A 394 -10.39 4.51 -17.85
CA GLU A 394 -10.62 4.31 -19.28
C GLU A 394 -9.48 4.94 -20.07
N ARG A 395 -8.79 4.12 -20.87
CA ARG A 395 -7.58 4.49 -21.63
C ARG A 395 -7.76 5.75 -22.49
N ASN A 396 -8.94 5.92 -23.08
CA ASN A 396 -9.26 7.03 -23.98
C ASN A 396 -9.77 8.30 -23.26
N SER A 397 -9.81 8.30 -21.93
CA SER A 397 -10.34 9.40 -21.12
C SER A 397 -9.28 10.38 -20.60
N TYR A 398 -8.02 10.22 -21.00
CA TYR A 398 -6.94 11.11 -20.56
C TYR A 398 -7.10 12.53 -21.10
N ASP A 399 -7.13 13.50 -20.21
CA ASP A 399 -7.07 14.90 -20.56
C ASP A 399 -5.63 15.42 -20.48
N ALA A 400 -5.03 15.64 -21.64
CA ALA A 400 -3.68 16.19 -21.80
C ALA A 400 -3.46 17.52 -21.06
N LYS A 401 -4.51 18.33 -20.86
CA LYS A 401 -4.38 19.63 -20.21
C LYS A 401 -4.22 19.51 -18.70
N SER A 402 -4.95 18.58 -18.09
CA SER A 402 -4.94 18.35 -16.65
C SER A 402 -4.03 17.20 -16.23
N GLY A 403 -3.58 16.37 -17.19
CA GLY A 403 -2.70 15.23 -16.95
C GLY A 403 -3.38 14.10 -16.19
N VAL A 404 -4.71 13.96 -16.27
CA VAL A 404 -5.48 12.95 -15.54
C VAL A 404 -6.47 12.23 -16.45
N PHE A 405 -6.82 11.00 -16.09
CA PHE A 405 -7.92 10.26 -16.71
C PHE A 405 -9.23 10.69 -16.09
N MET A 406 -10.24 10.94 -16.93
CA MET A 406 -11.51 11.51 -16.50
C MET A 406 -12.59 10.47 -16.21
N ARG A 407 -12.40 9.21 -16.65
CA ARG A 407 -13.42 8.15 -16.57
C ARG A 407 -12.88 6.84 -16.03
N LEU A 408 -13.75 6.12 -15.32
CA LEU A 408 -13.51 4.76 -14.83
C LEU A 408 -13.96 3.76 -15.88
N GLU A 409 -13.23 2.67 -16.04
CA GLU A 409 -13.71 1.51 -16.78
C GLU A 409 -14.87 0.89 -15.99
N ILE A 410 -16.06 0.91 -16.58
CA ILE A 410 -17.30 0.59 -15.87
C ILE A 410 -17.47 -0.91 -15.65
N LYS A 411 -16.87 -1.75 -16.50
CA LYS A 411 -17.08 -3.19 -16.49
C LYS A 411 -16.72 -3.82 -15.13
N GLU A 412 -15.54 -3.55 -14.61
CA GLU A 412 -15.10 -4.07 -13.31
C GLU A 412 -15.89 -3.45 -12.16
N LEU A 413 -16.21 -2.15 -12.23
CA LEU A 413 -17.04 -1.48 -11.24
C LEU A 413 -18.42 -2.11 -11.12
N ASP A 414 -19.07 -2.38 -12.25
CA ASP A 414 -20.42 -2.96 -12.30
C ASP A 414 -20.47 -4.38 -11.74
N ARG A 415 -19.45 -5.20 -12.07
CA ARG A 415 -19.27 -6.54 -11.49
C ARG A 415 -19.10 -6.47 -9.97
N TRP A 416 -18.28 -5.55 -9.49
CA TRP A 416 -18.06 -5.38 -8.06
C TRP A 416 -19.36 -4.97 -7.35
N LEU A 417 -20.06 -3.95 -7.85
CA LEU A 417 -21.35 -3.50 -7.30
C LEU A 417 -22.46 -4.56 -7.37
N SER A 418 -22.37 -5.50 -8.33
CA SER A 418 -23.24 -6.68 -8.41
C SER A 418 -22.97 -7.73 -7.33
N GLY A 419 -21.91 -7.55 -6.53
CA GLY A 419 -21.55 -8.43 -5.41
C GLY A 419 -20.38 -9.38 -5.68
N GLU A 420 -19.70 -9.28 -6.84
CA GLU A 420 -18.46 -10.00 -7.06
C GLU A 420 -17.34 -9.40 -6.20
N THR A 421 -16.68 -10.21 -5.37
CA THR A 421 -15.62 -9.73 -4.45
C THR A 421 -14.20 -9.95 -4.98
N GLU A 422 -14.06 -10.68 -6.08
CA GLU A 422 -12.78 -11.01 -6.72
C GLU A 422 -12.84 -10.50 -8.17
N VAL A 423 -12.91 -9.18 -8.31
CA VAL A 423 -12.91 -8.51 -9.62
C VAL A 423 -11.51 -8.00 -9.91
N TYR A 424 -11.05 -8.21 -11.13
CA TYR A 424 -9.81 -7.65 -11.66
C TYR A 424 -9.98 -7.50 -13.16
N PRO A 425 -9.25 -6.56 -13.79
CA PRO A 425 -9.30 -6.38 -15.24
C PRO A 425 -8.86 -7.66 -15.94
N ALA A 426 -9.39 -7.88 -17.15
CA ALA A 426 -9.00 -9.02 -17.96
C ALA A 426 -7.48 -9.04 -18.19
N CYS A 427 -6.91 -10.24 -18.33
CA CYS A 427 -5.52 -10.37 -18.74
C CYS A 427 -5.28 -9.59 -20.04
N PRO A 428 -4.06 -9.08 -20.24
CA PRO A 428 -3.73 -8.30 -21.42
C PRO A 428 -4.10 -9.04 -22.70
N GLU A 429 -4.71 -8.31 -23.64
CA GLU A 429 -5.37 -8.89 -24.80
C GLU A 429 -4.35 -9.33 -25.85
N THR A 430 -3.23 -8.60 -25.95
CA THR A 430 -2.19 -8.86 -26.94
C THR A 430 -1.06 -9.75 -26.40
N ASP A 431 -0.45 -10.54 -27.29
CA ASP A 431 0.74 -11.31 -26.94
C ASP A 431 1.92 -10.43 -26.54
N SER A 432 1.99 -9.20 -27.10
CA SER A 432 3.00 -8.20 -26.74
C SER A 432 2.85 -7.76 -25.29
N GLU A 433 1.66 -7.31 -24.88
CA GLU A 433 1.40 -6.90 -23.50
C GLU A 433 1.57 -8.07 -22.52
N ARG A 434 1.20 -9.29 -22.92
CA ARG A 434 1.43 -10.50 -22.11
C ARG A 434 2.92 -10.78 -21.91
N GLN A 435 3.73 -10.73 -22.96
CA GLN A 435 5.18 -10.94 -22.86
C GLN A 435 5.85 -9.82 -22.07
N PHE A 436 5.43 -8.58 -22.31
CA PHE A 436 5.89 -7.42 -21.58
C PHE A 436 5.65 -7.59 -20.08
N LEU A 437 4.41 -7.84 -19.65
CA LEU A 437 4.11 -8.00 -18.23
C LEU A 437 4.75 -9.27 -17.65
N ALA A 438 4.80 -10.38 -18.38
CA ALA A 438 5.51 -11.58 -17.94
C ALA A 438 7.01 -11.35 -17.70
N SER A 439 7.66 -10.54 -18.53
CA SER A 439 9.07 -10.15 -18.35
C SER A 439 9.29 -9.19 -17.17
N ASN A 440 8.24 -8.47 -16.76
CA ASN A 440 8.28 -7.55 -15.62
C ASN A 440 7.88 -8.22 -14.29
N ILE A 441 7.14 -9.35 -14.29
CA ILE A 441 6.79 -10.09 -13.06
C ILE A 441 8.04 -10.48 -12.26
N SER A 442 9.15 -10.83 -12.92
CA SER A 442 10.40 -11.19 -12.22
C SER A 442 10.96 -10.04 -11.37
N GLN A 443 10.54 -8.79 -11.60
CA GLN A 443 10.92 -7.64 -10.76
C GLN A 443 10.19 -7.61 -9.41
N LEU A 444 9.19 -8.47 -9.20
CA LEU A 444 8.46 -8.62 -7.95
C LEU A 444 8.88 -9.85 -7.14
N GLU A 445 9.73 -10.71 -7.71
CA GLU A 445 10.03 -12.05 -7.21
C GLU A 445 11.50 -12.14 -6.74
N GLU A 446 11.74 -12.94 -5.71
CA GLU A 446 13.08 -13.34 -5.29
C GLU A 446 13.11 -14.87 -5.12
N PRO A 447 13.26 -15.63 -6.22
CA PRO A 447 13.14 -17.08 -6.21
C PRO A 447 14.16 -17.78 -5.31
N SER A 448 15.34 -17.19 -5.09
CA SER A 448 16.37 -17.75 -4.21
C SER A 448 15.92 -17.82 -2.75
N LEU A 449 14.99 -16.94 -2.37
CA LEU A 449 14.35 -16.89 -1.06
C LEU A 449 12.94 -17.52 -1.05
N GLY A 450 12.48 -18.03 -2.19
CA GLY A 450 11.13 -18.57 -2.34
C GLY A 450 10.02 -17.52 -2.36
N ILE A 451 10.35 -16.26 -2.66
CA ILE A 451 9.37 -15.17 -2.79
C ILE A 451 8.88 -15.09 -4.24
N VAL A 452 7.59 -15.33 -4.46
CA VAL A 452 6.99 -15.49 -5.79
C VAL A 452 5.64 -14.77 -5.85
N ALA A 453 5.36 -14.05 -6.94
CA ALA A 453 4.10 -13.33 -7.16
C ALA A 453 2.97 -14.30 -7.53
N THR A 454 2.58 -15.12 -6.55
CA THR A 454 1.75 -16.31 -6.75
C THR A 454 0.39 -15.99 -7.34
N ASN A 455 -0.21 -14.85 -6.97
CA ASN A 455 -1.51 -14.41 -7.50
C ASN A 455 -1.39 -14.02 -8.97
N LEU A 456 -0.43 -13.15 -9.31
CA LEU A 456 -0.16 -12.78 -10.71
C LEU A 456 0.10 -14.02 -11.57
N ARG A 457 0.95 -14.94 -11.10
CA ARG A 457 1.25 -16.19 -11.80
C ARG A 457 0.03 -17.11 -11.96
N SER A 458 -0.98 -17.01 -11.08
CA SER A 458 -2.21 -17.79 -11.16
C SER A 458 -3.17 -17.18 -12.17
N ILE A 459 -3.38 -15.86 -12.09
CA ILE A 459 -4.21 -15.09 -13.05
C ILE A 459 -3.70 -15.25 -14.48
N TRP A 460 -2.38 -15.24 -14.67
CA TRP A 460 -1.79 -15.36 -16.02
C TRP A 460 -1.76 -16.77 -16.62
N LYS A 461 -2.00 -17.80 -15.80
CA LYS A 461 -2.00 -19.21 -16.25
C LYS A 461 -3.41 -19.76 -16.51
N SER A 462 -4.44 -19.11 -15.96
CA SER A 462 -5.84 -19.35 -16.29
C SER A 462 -6.20 -18.69 -17.60
#